data_AF-A0A835YAR8-F1
#
_entry.id   AF-A0A835YAR8-F1
#
_cell.length_a   1.000
_cell.length_b   1.000
_cell.length_c   1.000
_cell.angle_alpha   90.00
_cell.angle_beta   90.00
_cell.angle_gamma   90.00
#
_symmetry.space_group_name_H-M   'P 1'
#
loop_
_entity.id
_entity.type
_entity.pdbx_description
1 polymer ?
#
loop_
_entity_poly.entity_id
_entity_poly.type
_entity_poly.pdbx_seq_one_letter_code
_entity_poly.pdbx_strand_id
1 'polypeptide(L)'
;MMPLLSPRILSLRGTRRLCCTVAAGKGADRKRRWRHNQPGSPYYLRRFAASASASPSPDEQALRDAVLPSLPPDQRQAAEARLALLCPSQRLELLRQLGAGGCGGQ
;
A
#
# COMPACT_ATOMS: atom_id res chain seq x y z
N MET A 1 14.21 10.53 -80.37
CA MET A 1 14.13 9.10 -79.98
C MET A 1 14.68 8.97 -78.57
N MET A 2 13.81 8.78 -77.58
CA MET A 2 14.16 8.65 -76.16
C MET A 2 13.88 7.21 -75.73
N PRO A 3 14.79 6.50 -75.05
CA PRO A 3 14.51 5.15 -74.56
C PRO A 3 13.56 5.20 -73.35
N LEU A 4 12.50 4.41 -73.45
CA LEU A 4 11.52 4.14 -72.40
C LEU A 4 12.19 3.39 -71.24
N LEU A 5 12.36 4.07 -70.10
CA LEU A 5 12.77 3.44 -68.84
C LEU A 5 11.57 2.69 -68.24
N SER A 6 11.64 1.36 -68.25
CA SER A 6 10.69 0.49 -67.54
C SER A 6 10.69 0.78 -66.02
N PRO A 7 9.53 0.98 -65.39
CA PRO A 7 9.47 1.02 -63.94
C PRO A 7 9.59 -0.40 -63.38
N ARG A 8 10.71 -0.69 -62.71
CA ARG A 8 10.84 -1.88 -61.86
C ARG A 8 9.82 -1.76 -60.73
N ILE A 9 8.73 -2.52 -60.83
CA ILE A 9 7.77 -2.71 -59.75
C ILE A 9 8.50 -3.43 -58.61
N LEU A 10 8.89 -2.68 -57.59
CA LEU A 10 9.37 -3.23 -56.32
C LEU A 10 8.21 -3.96 -55.63
N SER A 11 8.35 -5.28 -55.52
CA SER A 11 7.41 -6.14 -54.81
C SER A 11 7.37 -5.75 -53.32
N LEU A 12 6.28 -5.11 -52.89
CA LEU A 12 5.96 -4.86 -51.49
C LEU A 12 5.50 -6.17 -50.81
N ARG A 13 6.38 -7.16 -50.72
CA ARG A 13 6.19 -8.31 -49.81
C ARG A 13 6.81 -7.96 -48.47
N GLY A 14 5.97 -7.56 -47.53
CA GLY A 14 6.33 -7.49 -46.13
C GLY A 14 5.69 -6.32 -45.42
N THR A 15 4.37 -6.36 -45.23
CA THR A 15 3.73 -5.64 -44.13
C THR A 15 4.21 -6.25 -42.81
N ARG A 16 5.45 -5.92 -42.42
CA ARG A 16 5.91 -6.10 -41.05
C ARG A 16 5.01 -5.21 -40.21
N ARG A 17 3.97 -5.81 -39.63
CA ARG A 17 3.29 -5.22 -38.47
C ARG A 17 4.41 -4.85 -37.51
N LEU A 18 4.61 -3.55 -37.29
CA LEU A 18 5.34 -3.04 -36.14
C LEU A 18 4.47 -3.39 -34.93
N CYS A 19 4.46 -4.67 -34.56
CA CYS A 19 3.93 -5.14 -33.31
C CYS A 19 4.89 -4.60 -32.26
N CYS A 20 4.56 -3.46 -31.65
CA CYS A 20 5.15 -3.05 -30.40
C CYS A 20 4.96 -4.23 -29.44
N THR A 21 6.00 -5.04 -29.24
CA THR A 21 5.99 -6.08 -28.21
C THR A 21 5.96 -5.34 -26.89
N VAL A 22 4.75 -5.12 -26.37
CA VAL A 22 4.57 -4.63 -25.00
C VAL A 22 5.25 -5.67 -24.13
N ALA A 23 6.44 -5.33 -23.63
CA ALA A 23 7.14 -6.15 -22.67
C ALA A 23 6.23 -6.24 -21.43
N ALA A 24 5.40 -7.28 -21.38
CA ALA A 24 4.70 -7.72 -20.18
C ALA A 24 5.74 -8.33 -19.23
N GLY A 25 6.74 -7.52 -18.89
CA GLY A 25 7.85 -7.88 -18.03
C GLY A 25 7.57 -7.44 -16.61
N LYS A 26 8.34 -8.00 -15.67
CA LYS A 26 8.35 -7.67 -14.24
C LYS A 26 8.30 -6.15 -13.93
N GLY A 27 8.74 -5.28 -14.85
CA GLY A 27 8.63 -3.82 -14.74
C GLY A 27 7.19 -3.28 -14.73
N ALA A 28 6.27 -3.86 -15.51
CA ALA A 28 4.86 -3.46 -15.51
C ALA A 28 4.17 -3.87 -14.20
N ASP A 29 4.49 -5.06 -13.66
CA ASP A 29 4.04 -5.50 -12.33
C ASP A 29 4.60 -4.58 -11.23
N ARG A 30 5.91 -4.27 -11.26
CA ARG A 30 6.52 -3.32 -10.32
C ARG A 30 5.82 -1.95 -10.32
N LYS A 31 5.50 -1.39 -11.49
CA LYS A 31 4.77 -0.11 -11.59
C LYS A 31 3.34 -0.24 -11.03
N ARG A 32 2.62 -1.34 -11.30
CA ARG A 32 1.29 -1.58 -10.72
C ARG A 32 1.36 -1.69 -9.20
N ARG A 33 2.29 -2.49 -8.66
CA ARG A 33 2.49 -2.62 -7.20
C ARG A 33 2.86 -1.31 -6.55
N TRP A 34 3.75 -0.53 -7.15
CA TRP A 34 4.10 0.80 -6.64
C TRP A 34 2.87 1.69 -6.54
N ARG A 35 2.05 1.76 -7.60
CA ARG A 35 0.77 2.50 -7.60
C ARG A 35 -0.20 1.99 -6.54
N HIS A 36 -0.32 0.67 -6.38
CA HIS A 36 -1.23 0.07 -5.40
C HIS A 36 -0.79 0.31 -3.95
N ASN A 37 0.51 0.49 -3.71
CA ASN A 37 1.08 0.79 -2.39
C ASN A 37 1.21 2.30 -2.12
N GLN A 38 0.85 3.17 -3.06
CA GLN A 38 0.86 4.62 -2.81
C GLN A 38 -0.24 5.01 -1.82
N PRO A 39 0.06 5.91 -0.86
CA PRO A 39 -0.97 6.55 -0.03
C PRO A 39 -2.01 7.21 -0.93
N GLY A 40 -3.29 6.85 -0.75
CA GLY A 40 -4.40 7.37 -1.56
C GLY A 40 -4.84 6.50 -2.73
N SER A 41 -4.12 5.43 -3.06
CA SER A 41 -4.63 4.42 -4.00
C SER A 41 -5.89 3.75 -3.42
N PRO A 42 -6.93 3.49 -4.23
CA PRO A 42 -8.12 2.74 -3.78
C PRO A 42 -7.76 1.38 -3.18
N TYR A 43 -6.74 0.72 -3.72
CA TYR A 43 -6.23 -0.56 -3.18
C TYR A 43 -5.55 -0.38 -1.82
N TYR A 44 -4.74 0.67 -1.66
CA TYR A 44 -4.09 0.98 -0.38
C TYR A 44 -5.14 1.27 0.70
N LEU A 45 -6.12 2.14 0.38
CA LEU A 45 -7.19 2.52 1.30
C LEU A 45 -8.06 1.33 1.70
N ARG A 46 -8.44 0.47 0.74
CA ARG A 46 -9.22 -0.74 1.03
C ARG A 46 -8.45 -1.71 1.93
N ARG A 47 -7.15 -1.91 1.67
CA ARG A 47 -6.28 -2.75 2.49
C ARG A 47 -6.10 -2.17 3.90
N PHE A 48 -5.92 -0.85 4.00
CA PHE A 48 -5.81 -0.13 5.25
C PHE A 48 -7.08 -0.26 6.09
N ALA A 49 -8.26 0.00 5.49
CA ALA A 49 -9.55 -0.15 6.16
C ALA A 49 -9.78 -1.60 6.64
N ALA A 50 -9.46 -2.60 5.81
CA ALA A 50 -9.56 -4.01 6.20
C ALA A 50 -8.63 -4.37 7.35
N SER A 51 -7.43 -3.77 7.40
CA SER A 51 -6.49 -3.97 8.52
C SER A 51 -6.93 -3.23 9.79
N ALA A 52 -7.59 -2.08 9.67
CA ALA A 52 -8.16 -1.36 10.82
C ALA A 52 -9.37 -2.11 11.40
N SER A 53 -10.17 -2.78 10.57
CA SER A 53 -11.26 -3.64 11.04
C SER A 53 -10.80 -5.02 11.55
N ALA A 54 -9.51 -5.34 11.46
CA ALA A 54 -9.00 -6.61 11.94
C ALA A 54 -9.12 -6.67 13.47
N SER A 55 -9.54 -7.84 13.96
CA SER A 55 -9.56 -8.14 15.39
C SER A 55 -8.17 -7.94 16.01
N PRO A 56 -8.08 -7.43 17.25
CA PRO A 56 -6.80 -7.25 17.92
C PRO A 56 -6.07 -8.59 18.03
N SER A 57 -4.74 -8.56 17.83
CA SER A 57 -3.92 -9.74 18.09
C SER A 57 -3.93 -10.06 19.60
N PRO A 58 -3.68 -11.32 20.00
CA PRO A 58 -3.59 -11.67 21.43
C PRO A 58 -2.55 -10.82 22.17
N ASP A 59 -1.44 -10.47 21.52
CA ASP A 59 -0.42 -9.57 22.10
C ASP A 59 -0.93 -8.13 22.27
N GLU A 60 -1.71 -7.63 21.32
CA GLU A 60 -2.34 -6.31 21.40
C GLU A 60 -3.35 -6.28 22.55
N GLN A 61 -4.15 -7.33 22.69
CA GLN A 61 -5.13 -7.46 23.76
C GLN A 61 -4.44 -7.52 25.13
N ALA A 62 -3.38 -8.32 25.27
CA ALA A 62 -2.62 -8.41 26.52
C ALA A 62 -2.01 -7.05 26.93
N LEU A 63 -1.46 -6.30 25.98
CA LEU A 63 -0.94 -4.94 26.24
C LEU A 63 -2.05 -3.96 26.57
N ARG A 64 -3.20 -4.06 25.89
CA ARG A 64 -4.37 -3.22 26.16
C ARG A 64 -4.88 -3.44 27.57
N ASP A 65 -4.98 -4.68 28.01
CA ASP A 65 -5.44 -5.06 29.35
C ASP A 65 -4.45 -4.65 30.44
N ALA A 66 -3.15 -4.59 30.13
CA ALA A 66 -2.13 -4.11 31.07
C ALA A 66 -2.07 -2.57 31.17
N VAL A 67 -2.26 -1.86 30.06
CA VAL A 67 -2.02 -0.41 29.97
C VAL A 67 -3.27 0.44 30.17
N LEU A 68 -4.43 0.03 29.64
CA LEU A 68 -5.64 0.87 29.75
C LEU A 68 -6.14 1.06 31.19
N PRO A 69 -6.05 0.07 32.10
CA PRO A 69 -6.46 0.26 33.48
C PRO A 69 -5.55 1.19 34.28
N SER A 70 -4.30 1.40 33.87
CA SER A 70 -3.35 2.29 34.56
C SER A 70 -3.51 3.75 34.17
N LEU A 71 -4.28 4.05 33.12
CA LEU A 71 -4.54 5.41 32.65
C LEU A 71 -5.76 6.03 33.36
N PRO A 72 -5.74 7.35 33.63
CA PRO A 72 -6.92 8.05 34.11
C PRO A 72 -8.06 8.00 33.07
N PRO A 73 -9.33 8.06 33.50
CA PRO A 73 -10.50 7.81 32.65
C PRO A 73 -10.56 8.69 31.39
N ASP A 74 -10.21 9.97 31.50
CA ASP A 74 -10.17 10.89 30.35
C ASP A 74 -9.12 10.46 29.30
N GLN A 75 -7.95 10.01 29.76
CA GLN A 75 -6.88 9.54 28.87
C GLN A 75 -7.17 8.16 28.30
N ARG A 76 -7.86 7.30 29.07
CA ARG A 76 -8.30 5.98 28.61
C ARG A 76 -9.25 6.12 27.43
N GLN A 77 -10.27 6.97 27.52
CA GLN A 77 -11.22 7.17 26.43
C GLN A 77 -10.54 7.77 25.18
N ALA A 78 -9.63 8.73 25.37
CA ALA A 78 -8.84 9.28 24.28
C ALA A 78 -7.90 8.24 23.63
N ALA A 79 -7.26 7.38 24.43
CA ALA A 79 -6.40 6.30 23.95
C ALA A 79 -7.20 5.26 23.16
N GLU A 80 -8.37 4.84 23.65
CA GLU A 80 -9.25 3.91 22.94
C GLU A 80 -9.75 4.49 21.61
N ALA A 81 -10.13 5.77 21.59
CA ALA A 81 -10.53 6.46 20.35
C ALA A 81 -9.37 6.52 19.34
N ARG A 82 -8.14 6.78 19.79
CA ARG A 82 -6.95 6.76 18.92
C ARG A 82 -6.65 5.35 18.42
N LEU A 83 -6.73 4.31 19.26
CA LEU A 83 -6.50 2.93 18.85
C LEU A 83 -7.47 2.48 17.76
N ALA A 84 -8.74 2.87 17.84
CA ALA A 84 -9.75 2.55 16.82
C ALA A 84 -9.40 3.08 15.42
N LEU A 85 -8.67 4.20 15.34
CA LEU A 85 -8.29 4.87 14.08
C LEU A 85 -6.96 4.37 13.49
N LEU A 86 -6.19 3.59 14.24
CA LEU A 86 -4.85 3.16 13.87
C LEU A 86 -4.83 1.75 13.28
N CYS A 87 -3.80 1.47 12.48
CA CYS A 87 -3.49 0.11 12.02
C CYS A 87 -2.94 -0.77 13.16
N PRO A 88 -3.05 -2.11 13.08
CA PRO A 88 -2.58 -3.03 14.11
C PRO A 88 -1.13 -2.81 14.56
N SER A 89 -0.21 -2.54 13.61
CA SER A 89 1.19 -2.23 13.93
C SER A 89 1.34 -0.94 14.75
N GLN A 90 0.57 0.09 14.41
CA GLN A 90 0.57 1.39 15.09
C GLN A 90 -0.13 1.31 16.46
N ARG A 91 -1.16 0.45 16.60
CA ARG A 91 -1.84 0.20 17.89
C ARG A 91 -0.88 -0.35 18.92
N LEU A 92 -0.10 -1.37 18.55
CA LEU A 92 0.91 -1.96 19.42
C LEU A 92 1.98 -0.94 19.83
N GLU A 93 2.43 -0.10 18.89
CA GLU A 93 3.42 0.93 19.17
C GLU A 93 2.88 1.98 20.15
N LEU A 94 1.63 2.44 19.97
CA LEU A 94 0.98 3.36 20.90
C LEU A 94 0.81 2.74 22.29
N LEU A 95 0.36 1.48 22.39
CA LEU A 95 0.23 0.78 23.67
C LEU A 95 1.58 0.65 24.40
N ARG A 96 2.65 0.37 23.67
CA ARG A 96 4.01 0.34 24.23
C ARG A 96 4.46 1.70 24.73
N GLN A 97 4.17 2.78 23.99
CA GLN A 97 4.49 4.15 24.41
C GLN A 97 3.72 4.54 25.67
N LEU A 98 2.43 4.22 25.75
CA LEU A 98 1.62 4.47 26.94
C LEU A 98 2.08 3.63 28.14
N GLY A 99 2.48 2.38 27.92
CA GLY A 99 3.06 1.52 28.96
C GLY A 99 4.44 1.99 29.44
N ALA A 100 5.27 2.52 28.55
CA ALA A 100 6.59 3.06 28.90
C ALA A 100 6.52 4.46 29.54
N GLY A 101 5.56 5.28 29.12
CA GLY A 101 5.34 6.64 29.64
C GLY A 101 4.77 6.67 31.07
N GLY A 102 4.22 5.54 31.57
CA GLY A 102 3.78 5.40 32.96
C GLY A 102 4.91 5.35 34.00
N CYS A 103 6.18 5.23 33.57
CA CYS A 103 7.36 5.22 34.43
C CYS A 103 8.19 6.52 34.32
N GLY A 104 7.52 7.66 34.11
CA GLY A 104 8.14 8.98 34.02
C GLY A 104 7.57 9.96 35.04
N GLY A 105 7.59 9.60 36.31
CA GLY A 105 7.40 10.56 37.39
C GLY A 105 8.66 11.41 37.55
N GLN A 106 8.55 12.68 37.18
CA GLN A 106 9.13 13.84 37.85
C GLN A 106 8.52 15.13 37.30
#